data_AF-A0A852BBX1-F1
#
_entry.id   AF-A0A852BBX1-F1
#
_cell.length_a   1.000
_cell.length_b   1.000
_cell.length_c   1.000
_cell.angle_alpha   90.00
_cell.angle_beta   90.00
_cell.angle_gamma   90.00
#
_symmetry.space_group_name_H-M   'P 1'
#
loop_
_entity.id
_entity.type
_entity.pdbx_description
1 polymer ?
#
loop_
_entity_poly.entity_id
_entity_poly.type
_entity_poly.pdbx_seq_one_letter_code
_entity_poly.pdbx_strand_id
1 'polypeptide(L)'
;PQLPEPPRLADPRRTWISFVHRPDDGTNAKRRCKGKDKKLRGLVGPPGPPGPQGPPGAPGAEVTREVLLQEFKEILKEAMEHRASQAAPALPSPLPPLLLQALEEPPAPRRLREAFHCRLKAQVVVDKKTLVELQNFQSPLAKGAFLRGTGLNPASGRFTAPVGGIYQFSANVHLDHSELKSKAQLRARDSVRVLICIESLCHRH
;
A
#
# COMPACT_ATOMS: atom_id res chain seq x y z
N PRO A 1 31.46 9.50 -31.53
CA PRO A 1 30.60 9.63 -30.34
C PRO A 1 29.13 9.31 -30.69
N GLN A 2 28.69 8.06 -30.45
CA GLN A 2 27.28 7.70 -30.54
C GLN A 2 26.56 8.23 -29.29
N LEU A 3 25.48 8.98 -29.50
CA LEU A 3 24.54 9.38 -28.45
C LEU A 3 23.96 8.11 -27.80
N PRO A 4 23.72 8.06 -26.47
CA PRO A 4 23.05 6.92 -25.87
C PRO A 4 21.63 6.81 -26.45
N GLU A 5 21.24 5.61 -26.93
CA GLU A 5 19.85 5.36 -27.32
C GLU A 5 18.93 5.72 -26.15
N PRO A 6 17.77 6.36 -26.41
CA PRO A 6 16.78 6.58 -25.38
C PRO A 6 16.38 5.22 -24.77
N PRO A 7 16.18 5.15 -23.43
CA PRO A 7 15.80 3.89 -22.80
C PRO A 7 14.53 3.39 -23.49
N ARG A 8 14.63 2.20 -24.11
CA ARG A 8 13.51 1.57 -24.79
C ARG A 8 12.37 1.43 -23.79
N LEU A 9 11.25 2.11 -24.07
CA LEU A 9 10.09 2.11 -23.21
C LEU A 9 9.62 0.66 -23.04
N ALA A 10 9.90 0.06 -21.87
CA ALA A 10 9.54 -1.31 -21.61
C ALA A 10 8.02 -1.43 -21.56
N ASP A 11 7.44 -2.33 -22.36
CA ASP A 11 5.99 -2.57 -22.37
C ASP A 11 5.54 -2.99 -20.95
N PRO A 12 4.76 -2.14 -20.24
CA PRO A 12 4.38 -2.38 -18.85
C PRO A 12 3.64 -3.71 -18.67
N ARG A 13 2.86 -4.14 -19.67
CA ARG A 13 2.11 -5.39 -19.63
C ARG A 13 3.05 -6.59 -19.71
N ARG A 14 4.04 -6.55 -20.62
CA ARG A 14 5.06 -7.60 -20.73
C ARG A 14 5.90 -7.69 -19.46
N THR A 15 6.35 -6.57 -18.91
CA THR A 15 7.12 -6.53 -17.67
C THR A 15 6.33 -7.10 -16.49
N TRP A 16 5.03 -6.77 -16.38
CA TRP A 16 4.15 -7.33 -15.35
C TRP A 16 3.95 -8.85 -15.49
N ILE A 17 3.65 -9.33 -16.70
CA ILE A 17 3.48 -10.76 -16.99
C ILE A 17 4.76 -11.52 -16.62
N SER A 18 5.93 -11.04 -17.05
CA SER A 18 7.22 -11.64 -16.68
C SER A 18 7.44 -11.67 -15.17
N PHE A 19 7.04 -10.63 -14.44
CA PHE A 19 7.13 -10.60 -12.97
C PHE A 19 6.23 -11.66 -12.30
N VAL A 20 4.95 -11.72 -12.69
CA VAL A 20 3.99 -12.68 -12.13
C VAL A 20 4.39 -14.12 -12.41
N HIS A 21 4.97 -14.36 -13.59
CA HIS A 21 5.41 -15.68 -14.02
C HIS A 21 6.85 -16.02 -13.63
N ARG A 22 7.55 -15.19 -12.83
CA ARG A 22 8.88 -15.58 -12.35
C ARG A 22 8.76 -16.91 -11.61
N PRO A 23 9.38 -18.00 -12.10
CA PRO A 23 9.50 -19.22 -11.31
C PRO A 23 10.26 -18.88 -10.03
N ASP A 24 9.89 -19.52 -8.93
CA ASP A 24 10.54 -19.41 -7.61
C ASP A 24 11.98 -19.98 -7.68
N ASP A 25 12.87 -19.34 -8.45
CA ASP A 25 14.29 -19.66 -8.48
C ASP A 25 14.97 -18.87 -7.35
N GLY A 26 14.80 -19.38 -6.14
CA GLY A 26 15.35 -18.77 -4.93
C GLY A 26 14.98 -19.57 -3.68
N THR A 27 15.81 -20.55 -3.37
CA THR A 27 15.94 -21.27 -2.09
C THR A 27 15.32 -20.56 -0.88
N ASN A 28 14.39 -21.26 -0.21
CA ASN A 28 13.88 -21.02 1.15
C ASN A 28 13.04 -19.75 1.40
N ALA A 29 11.80 -19.70 0.89
CA ALA A 29 10.71 -18.99 1.57
C ALA A 29 9.33 -19.38 1.03
N LYS A 30 8.68 -20.35 1.70
CA LYS A 30 7.26 -20.28 2.13
C LYS A 30 6.83 -21.63 2.70
N ARG A 31 6.82 -21.74 4.03
CA ARG A 31 5.82 -22.55 4.72
C ARG A 31 4.46 -22.07 4.24
N ARG A 32 3.89 -22.77 3.27
CA ARG A 32 2.49 -22.59 2.86
C ARG A 32 1.63 -22.99 4.06
N CYS A 33 1.14 -22.00 4.79
CA CYS A 33 -0.12 -22.14 5.51
C CYS A 33 -1.21 -22.36 4.45
N LYS A 34 -1.40 -23.63 4.05
CA LYS A 34 -2.57 -24.09 3.30
C LYS A 34 -3.76 -23.95 4.24
N GLY A 35 -4.34 -22.75 4.28
CA GLY A 35 -5.71 -22.56 4.75
C GLY A 35 -6.61 -23.44 3.90
N LYS A 36 -7.02 -24.58 4.46
CA LYS A 36 -7.93 -25.52 3.84
C LYS A 36 -9.29 -24.82 3.69
N ASP A 37 -9.54 -24.27 2.50
CA ASP A 37 -10.89 -23.94 2.06
C ASP A 37 -11.65 -25.26 1.84
N LYS A 38 -12.24 -25.80 2.91
CA LYS A 38 -13.15 -26.94 2.85
C LYS A 38 -14.52 -26.45 2.36
N LYS A 39 -14.66 -26.18 1.06
CA LYS A 39 -15.97 -26.29 0.41
C LYS A 39 -16.25 -27.74 0.05
N LEU A 40 -16.63 -28.53 1.06
CA LEU A 40 -17.36 -29.77 0.82
C LEU A 40 -18.81 -29.38 0.52
N ARG A 41 -19.20 -29.50 -0.76
CA ARG A 41 -20.59 -29.77 -1.13
C ARG A 41 -20.92 -31.15 -0.56
N GLY A 42 -21.31 -31.17 0.71
CA GLY A 42 -21.89 -32.30 1.40
C GLY A 42 -23.32 -31.93 1.78
N LEU A 43 -24.23 -32.86 1.55
CA LEU A 43 -25.65 -32.79 1.89
C LEU A 43 -25.85 -32.14 3.28
N VAL A 44 -26.68 -31.10 3.34
CA VAL A 44 -27.05 -30.44 4.59
C VAL A 44 -27.84 -31.46 5.42
N GLY A 45 -27.16 -32.08 6.38
CA GLY A 45 -27.82 -32.81 7.45
C GLY A 45 -28.63 -31.85 8.32
N PRO A 46 -29.65 -32.34 9.05
CA PRO A 46 -30.45 -31.50 9.92
C PRO A 46 -29.55 -30.74 10.92
N PRO A 47 -29.90 -29.49 11.28
CA PRO A 47 -29.15 -28.72 12.25
C PRO A 47 -28.96 -29.54 13.53
N GLY A 48 -27.71 -29.70 13.95
CA GLY A 48 -27.39 -30.41 15.18
C GLY A 48 -28.06 -29.73 16.39
N PRO A 49 -28.33 -30.50 17.47
CA PRO A 49 -28.89 -29.92 18.69
C PRO A 49 -28.00 -28.77 19.19
N PRO A 50 -28.57 -27.74 19.84
CA PRO A 50 -27.80 -26.69 20.48
C PRO A 50 -26.74 -27.31 21.39
N GLY A 51 -25.49 -26.92 21.19
CA GLY A 51 -24.39 -27.39 22.04
C GLY A 51 -24.64 -27.01 23.50
N PRO A 52 -24.13 -27.80 24.46
CA PRO A 52 -24.19 -27.42 25.87
C PRO A 52 -23.54 -26.05 26.06
N GLN A 53 -24.11 -25.24 26.96
CA GLN A 53 -23.56 -23.93 27.29
C GLN A 53 -22.10 -24.08 27.72
N GLY A 54 -21.21 -23.30 27.10
CA GLY A 54 -19.79 -23.32 27.44
C GLY A 54 -19.57 -22.93 28.91
N PRO A 55 -18.47 -23.41 29.53
CA PRO A 55 -18.15 -23.02 30.89
C PRO A 55 -18.04 -21.49 31.00
N PRO A 56 -18.39 -20.90 32.17
CA PRO A 56 -18.20 -19.48 32.42
C PRO A 56 -16.76 -19.05 32.09
N GLY A 57 -16.62 -17.95 31.35
CA GLY A 57 -15.31 -17.40 31.00
C GLY A 57 -14.51 -17.05 32.25
N ALA A 58 -13.19 -17.25 32.21
CA ALA A 58 -12.31 -16.86 33.30
C ALA A 58 -12.52 -15.37 33.64
N PRO A 59 -12.46 -14.97 34.92
CA PRO A 59 -12.54 -13.57 35.31
C PRO A 59 -11.53 -12.74 34.51
N GLY A 60 -12.00 -11.64 33.90
CA GLY A 60 -11.12 -10.74 33.17
C GLY A 60 -10.02 -10.23 34.11
N ALA A 61 -8.77 -10.25 33.65
CA ALA A 61 -7.66 -9.73 34.44
C ALA A 61 -7.96 -8.25 34.77
N GLU A 62 -8.11 -7.96 36.06
CA GLU A 62 -8.30 -6.60 36.56
C GLU A 62 -6.98 -5.85 36.44
N VAL A 63 -6.73 -5.33 35.25
CA VAL A 63 -5.54 -4.53 34.97
C VAL A 63 -5.79 -3.12 35.49
N THR A 64 -5.29 -2.83 36.69
CA THR A 64 -5.37 -1.50 37.28
C THR A 64 -4.43 -0.52 36.57
N ARG A 65 -4.73 0.78 36.64
CA ARG A 65 -3.94 1.83 35.99
C ARG A 65 -2.51 1.87 36.51
N GLU A 66 -2.34 1.54 37.78
CA GLU A 66 -1.09 1.52 38.50
C GLU A 66 -0.16 0.43 37.95
N VAL A 67 -0.71 -0.76 37.65
CA VAL A 67 0.03 -1.87 37.04
C VAL A 67 0.53 -1.50 35.65
N LEU A 68 -0.33 -0.91 34.81
CA LEU A 68 0.05 -0.45 33.46
C LEU A 68 1.15 0.62 33.50
N LEU A 69 1.05 1.56 34.44
CA LEU A 69 2.06 2.60 34.61
C LEU A 69 3.38 2.03 35.11
N GLN A 70 3.34 0.98 35.92
CA GLN A 70 4.53 0.28 36.40
C GLN A 70 5.23 -0.47 35.27
N GLU A 71 4.47 -1.22 34.46
CA GLU A 71 4.99 -1.89 33.25
C GLU A 71 5.60 -0.88 32.27
N PHE A 72 4.93 0.26 32.04
CA PHE A 72 5.46 1.31 31.17
C PHE A 72 6.78 1.90 31.67
N LYS A 73 6.93 2.08 32.99
CA LYS A 73 8.19 2.56 33.58
C LYS A 73 9.32 1.55 33.43
N GLU A 74 9.03 0.26 33.55
CA GLU A 74 10.03 -0.79 33.31
C GLU A 74 10.48 -0.81 31.85
N ILE A 75 9.54 -0.71 30.91
CA ILE A 75 9.84 -0.62 29.48
C ILE A 75 10.74 0.59 29.17
N LEU A 76 10.44 1.75 29.77
CA LEU A 76 11.27 2.95 29.60
C LEU A 76 12.68 2.77 30.19
N LYS A 77 12.78 2.15 31.37
CA LYS A 77 14.06 1.87 32.03
C LYS A 77 14.92 0.95 31.18
N GLU A 78 14.35 -0.16 30.70
CA GLU A 78 15.01 -1.11 29.81
C GLU A 78 15.50 -0.42 28.52
N ALA A 79 14.65 0.39 27.88
CA ALA A 79 15.02 1.10 26.65
C ALA A 79 16.16 2.12 26.85
N MET A 80 16.23 2.77 28.02
CA MET A 80 17.32 3.68 28.37
C MET A 80 18.63 2.94 28.63
N GLU A 81 18.56 1.81 29.34
CA GLU A 81 19.73 0.95 29.63
C GLU A 81 20.31 0.34 28.35
N HIS A 82 19.46 -0.06 27.40
CA HIS A 82 19.90 -0.50 26.08
C HIS A 82 20.64 0.58 25.30
N ARG A 83 20.21 1.85 25.40
CA ARG A 83 20.91 2.98 24.76
C ARG A 83 22.22 3.33 25.46
N ALA A 84 22.25 3.30 26.79
CA ALA A 84 23.47 3.55 27.56
C ALA A 84 24.55 2.50 27.29
N SER A 85 24.14 1.23 27.16
CA SER A 85 25.04 0.11 26.86
C SER A 85 25.62 0.14 25.44
N GLN A 86 24.95 0.85 24.51
CA GLN A 86 25.42 1.07 23.14
C GLN A 86 26.39 2.25 23.02
N ALA A 87 26.51 3.09 24.06
CA ALA A 87 27.49 4.16 24.12
C ALA A 87 28.78 3.66 24.79
N ALA A 88 29.50 2.74 24.15
CA ALA A 88 30.86 2.36 24.58
C ALA A 88 31.91 3.24 23.86
N PRO A 89 33.01 3.63 24.56
CA PRO A 89 33.97 4.59 24.06
C PRO A 89 34.88 3.98 22.98
N ALA A 90 35.26 4.82 22.02
CA ALA A 90 36.18 4.47 20.94
C ALA A 90 37.52 3.96 21.49
N LEU A 91 37.86 2.71 21.20
CA LEU A 91 39.25 2.23 21.16
C LEU A 91 39.41 1.18 20.04
N PRO A 92 40.55 1.15 19.32
CA PRO A 92 40.68 0.41 18.08
C PRO A 92 41.13 -1.04 18.33
N SER A 93 40.36 -2.01 17.86
CA SER A 93 40.75 -3.42 17.79
C SER A 93 40.54 -3.93 16.36
N PRO A 94 41.50 -4.67 15.76
CA PRO A 94 41.44 -5.08 14.38
C PRO A 94 40.69 -6.41 14.27
N LEU A 95 39.38 -6.35 14.07
CA LEU A 95 38.60 -7.51 13.64
C LEU A 95 38.10 -7.31 12.19
N PRO A 96 38.07 -8.38 11.37
CA PRO A 96 37.78 -8.25 9.94
C PRO A 96 36.41 -7.60 9.69
N PRO A 97 36.28 -6.66 8.72
CA PRO A 97 35.07 -5.87 8.48
C PRO A 97 33.78 -6.67 8.19
N LEU A 98 33.89 -7.97 7.92
CA LEU A 98 32.79 -8.79 7.43
C LEU A 98 31.86 -9.35 8.52
N LEU A 99 32.24 -9.31 9.80
CA LEU A 99 31.39 -9.83 10.89
C LEU A 99 30.59 -8.74 11.63
N LEU A 100 31.00 -7.47 11.54
CA LEU A 100 30.26 -6.36 12.15
C LEU A 100 28.95 -6.03 11.40
N GLN A 101 28.92 -6.22 10.08
CA GLN A 101 27.72 -5.98 9.27
C GLN A 101 26.56 -6.97 9.52
N ALA A 102 26.81 -8.08 10.22
CA ALA A 102 25.81 -9.10 10.49
C ALA A 102 25.02 -8.87 11.80
N LEU A 103 25.44 -7.93 12.64
CA LEU A 103 24.84 -7.68 13.96
C LEU A 103 24.23 -6.27 14.11
N GLU A 104 24.11 -5.50 13.03
CA GLU A 104 23.70 -4.10 13.10
C GLU A 104 22.28 -3.87 12.57
N GLU A 105 21.47 -3.24 13.42
CA GLU A 105 20.11 -2.72 13.22
C GLU A 105 18.96 -3.74 13.10
N PRO A 106 18.00 -3.80 14.06
CA PRO A 106 16.68 -4.31 13.74
C PRO A 106 16.18 -3.50 12.52
N PRO A 107 15.67 -4.12 11.45
CA PRO A 107 15.34 -3.40 10.23
C PRO A 107 14.40 -2.28 10.59
N ALA A 108 14.89 -1.03 10.53
CA ALA A 108 14.09 0.15 10.74
C ALA A 108 12.80 -0.04 9.93
N PRO A 109 11.61 0.22 10.51
CA PRO A 109 10.35 -0.09 9.86
C PRO A 109 10.39 0.44 8.44
N ARG A 110 10.21 -0.45 7.46
CA ARG A 110 10.37 -0.13 6.03
C ARG A 110 9.48 1.05 5.68
N ARG A 111 10.05 2.24 5.74
CA ARG A 111 9.31 3.48 5.53
C ARG A 111 9.00 3.54 4.04
N LEU A 112 7.71 3.52 3.68
CA LEU A 112 7.30 3.81 2.30
C LEU A 112 7.95 5.12 1.87
N ARG A 113 8.69 5.11 0.76
CA ARG A 113 9.40 6.28 0.23
C ARG A 113 8.42 7.26 -0.41
N GLU A 114 7.56 6.75 -1.29
CA GLU A 114 6.53 7.52 -1.97
C GLU A 114 5.16 6.98 -1.57
N ALA A 115 4.28 7.86 -1.10
CA ALA A 115 2.90 7.52 -0.83
C ALA A 115 2.08 8.80 -0.89
N PHE A 116 0.99 8.81 -1.65
CA PHE A 116 0.11 9.97 -1.70
C PHE A 116 -1.36 9.54 -1.76
N HIS A 117 -2.22 10.39 -1.21
CA HIS A 117 -3.64 10.35 -1.41
C HIS A 117 -4.12 11.74 -1.82
N CYS A 118 -4.87 11.83 -2.91
CA CYS A 118 -5.33 13.09 -3.45
C CYS A 118 -6.78 12.99 -3.95
N ARG A 119 -7.46 14.13 -3.94
CA ARG A 119 -8.83 14.29 -4.42
C ARG A 119 -8.91 15.52 -5.33
N LEU A 120 -9.81 15.51 -6.31
CA LEU A 120 -10.12 16.70 -7.11
C LEU A 120 -10.63 17.85 -6.22
N LYS A 121 -10.12 19.06 -6.45
CA LYS A 121 -10.58 20.27 -5.74
C LYS A 121 -12.05 20.59 -6.03
N ALA A 122 -12.49 20.34 -7.25
CA ALA A 122 -13.85 20.61 -7.70
C ALA A 122 -14.37 19.47 -8.61
N GLN A 123 -15.68 19.46 -8.83
CA GLN A 123 -16.29 18.60 -9.83
C GLN A 123 -15.86 19.05 -11.23
N VAL A 124 -15.72 18.09 -12.15
CA VAL A 124 -15.32 18.36 -13.54
C VAL A 124 -16.46 17.90 -14.45
N VAL A 125 -16.95 18.79 -15.31
CA VAL A 125 -17.93 18.47 -16.34
C VAL A 125 -17.20 17.90 -17.54
N VAL A 126 -17.67 16.76 -18.04
CA VAL A 126 -17.08 16.07 -19.19
C VAL A 126 -18.15 15.91 -20.26
N ASP A 127 -17.92 16.53 -21.41
CA ASP A 127 -18.85 16.47 -22.54
C ASP A 127 -18.78 15.12 -23.24
N LYS A 128 -19.88 14.74 -23.91
CA LYS A 128 -19.92 13.50 -24.69
C LYS A 128 -18.83 13.52 -25.77
N LYS A 129 -18.20 12.36 -25.99
CA LYS A 129 -17.12 12.16 -26.98
C LYS A 129 -15.87 13.01 -26.73
N THR A 130 -15.64 13.45 -25.50
CA THR A 130 -14.40 14.13 -25.11
C THR A 130 -13.52 13.23 -24.27
N LEU A 131 -12.21 13.52 -24.28
CA LEU A 131 -11.23 12.97 -23.37
C LEU A 131 -10.68 14.13 -22.55
N VAL A 132 -10.74 13.98 -21.22
CA VAL A 132 -10.33 15.03 -20.27
C VAL A 132 -9.26 14.46 -19.34
N GLU A 133 -8.11 15.11 -19.30
CA GLU A 133 -7.09 14.85 -18.29
C GLU A 133 -7.48 15.59 -16.99
N LEU A 134 -7.73 14.83 -15.94
CA LEU A 134 -8.09 15.36 -14.63
C LEU A 134 -6.91 16.14 -14.03
N GLN A 135 -7.18 17.32 -13.50
CA GLN A 135 -6.19 18.26 -12.95
C GLN A 135 -6.72 18.88 -11.66
N ASN A 136 -5.90 19.73 -11.02
CA ASN A 136 -6.27 20.48 -9.82
C ASN A 136 -6.67 19.58 -8.65
N PHE A 137 -5.76 18.68 -8.27
CA PHE A 137 -5.90 17.85 -7.09
C PHE A 137 -5.45 18.57 -5.82
N GLN A 138 -5.89 18.05 -4.68
CA GLN A 138 -5.47 18.47 -3.35
C GLN A 138 -5.26 17.25 -2.46
N SER A 139 -4.33 17.35 -1.52
CA SER A 139 -4.22 16.39 -0.41
C SER A 139 -5.36 16.66 0.58
N PRO A 140 -6.22 15.68 0.87
CA PRO A 140 -7.24 15.87 1.90
C PRO A 140 -6.55 16.07 3.26
N LEU A 141 -7.06 17.02 4.06
CA LEU A 141 -6.51 17.32 5.39
C LEU A 141 -6.96 16.32 6.48
N ALA A 142 -7.67 15.27 6.11
CA ALA A 142 -8.21 14.30 7.06
C ALA A 142 -7.09 13.49 7.75
N LYS A 143 -7.33 13.08 9.00
CA LYS A 143 -6.43 12.18 9.73
C LYS A 143 -6.21 10.90 8.92
N GLY A 144 -4.95 10.56 8.66
CA GLY A 144 -4.57 9.39 7.86
C GLY A 144 -4.41 9.67 6.36
N ALA A 145 -4.69 10.88 5.87
CA ALA A 145 -4.25 11.29 4.55
C ALA A 145 -2.72 11.44 4.55
N PHE A 146 -2.09 10.80 3.57
CA PHE A 146 -0.64 10.82 3.43
C PHE A 146 -0.27 11.58 2.15
N LEU A 147 0.68 12.50 2.29
CA LEU A 147 1.47 13.02 1.19
C LEU A 147 2.92 12.86 1.61
N ARG A 148 3.61 11.92 0.97
CA ARG A 148 5.00 11.60 1.23
C ARG A 148 5.74 11.47 -0.09
N GLY A 149 6.90 12.11 -0.11
CA GLY A 149 7.73 12.23 -1.28
C GLY A 149 7.33 13.43 -2.14
N THR A 150 7.98 13.56 -3.29
CA THR A 150 7.85 14.72 -4.19
C THR A 150 7.41 14.32 -5.59
N GLY A 151 7.12 13.04 -5.82
CA GLY A 151 6.80 12.53 -7.15
C GLY A 151 5.45 13.03 -7.70
N LEU A 152 4.48 13.38 -6.85
CA LEU A 152 3.16 13.85 -7.29
C LEU A 152 3.14 15.37 -7.49
N ASN A 153 2.79 15.81 -8.70
CA ASN A 153 2.39 17.18 -8.98
C ASN A 153 0.86 17.32 -8.83
N PRO A 154 0.35 17.98 -7.77
CA PRO A 154 -1.10 18.08 -7.52
C PRO A 154 -1.80 18.99 -8.53
N ALA A 155 -1.12 19.95 -9.16
CA ALA A 155 -1.74 20.81 -10.16
C ALA A 155 -2.07 20.02 -11.44
N SER A 156 -1.12 19.20 -11.92
CA SER A 156 -1.31 18.41 -13.14
C SER A 156 -1.86 17.00 -12.90
N GLY A 157 -1.88 16.51 -11.66
CA GLY A 157 -2.27 15.13 -11.34
C GLY A 157 -1.24 14.07 -11.75
N ARG A 158 -0.04 14.48 -12.18
CA ARG A 158 0.99 13.56 -12.69
C ARG A 158 1.91 13.11 -11.57
N PHE A 159 2.14 11.81 -11.49
CA PHE A 159 3.14 11.22 -10.61
C PHE A 159 4.37 10.80 -11.43
N THR A 160 5.55 11.26 -11.01
CA THR A 160 6.84 10.84 -11.55
C THR A 160 7.50 9.93 -10.54
N ALA A 161 7.72 8.67 -10.92
CA ALA A 161 8.39 7.70 -10.07
C ALA A 161 9.87 8.13 -9.87
N PRO A 162 10.31 8.46 -8.64
CA PRO A 162 11.68 8.91 -8.40
C PRO A 162 12.70 7.77 -8.48
N VAL A 163 12.25 6.53 -8.33
CA VAL A 163 13.08 5.33 -8.36
C VAL A 163 12.40 4.25 -9.19
N GLY A 164 13.18 3.36 -9.80
CA GLY A 164 12.62 2.16 -10.42
C GLY A 164 12.02 1.23 -9.37
N GLY A 165 10.82 0.73 -9.59
CA GLY A 165 10.15 -0.14 -8.63
C GLY A 165 8.72 -0.52 -9.00
N ILE A 166 8.07 -1.22 -8.07
CA ILE A 166 6.66 -1.57 -8.19
C ILE A 166 5.84 -0.51 -7.45
N TYR A 167 4.89 0.07 -8.16
CA TYR A 167 3.98 1.08 -7.65
C TYR A 167 2.56 0.57 -7.73
N GLN A 168 1.77 0.83 -6.69
CA GLN A 168 0.35 0.50 -6.64
C GLN A 168 -0.46 1.79 -6.69
N PHE A 169 -1.36 1.89 -7.66
CA PHE A 169 -2.30 3.01 -7.77
C PHE A 169 -3.73 2.49 -7.64
N SER A 170 -4.57 3.25 -6.96
CA SER A 170 -6.01 3.02 -6.89
C SER A 170 -6.73 4.35 -7.04
N ALA A 171 -7.90 4.33 -7.67
CA ALA A 171 -8.72 5.51 -7.88
C ALA A 171 -10.19 5.16 -7.70
N ASN A 172 -10.91 6.03 -6.97
CA ASN A 172 -12.35 5.97 -6.82
C ASN A 172 -12.94 7.19 -7.52
N VAL A 173 -13.82 6.97 -8.50
CA VAL A 173 -14.45 8.05 -9.27
C VAL A 173 -15.95 7.99 -9.10
N HIS A 174 -16.52 9.13 -8.72
CA HIS A 174 -17.96 9.32 -8.63
C HIS A 174 -18.44 10.06 -9.87
N LEU A 175 -19.42 9.49 -10.56
CA LEU A 175 -20.01 10.06 -11.77
C LEU A 175 -21.43 10.52 -11.44
N ASP A 176 -21.70 11.81 -11.66
CA ASP A 176 -23.04 12.37 -11.61
C ASP A 176 -23.54 12.69 -13.03
N HIS A 177 -24.81 12.37 -13.29
CA HIS A 177 -25.49 12.58 -14.56
C HIS A 177 -26.74 13.46 -14.41
N SER A 178 -26.88 14.16 -13.27
CA SER A 178 -27.99 15.06 -12.96
C SER A 178 -28.25 16.11 -14.05
N GLU A 179 -27.20 16.77 -14.55
CA GLU A 179 -27.23 17.76 -15.64
C GLU A 179 -27.79 17.20 -16.97
N LEU A 180 -27.64 15.90 -17.23
CA LEU A 180 -28.08 15.28 -18.48
C LEU A 180 -29.59 15.00 -18.51
N LYS A 181 -30.23 14.90 -17.35
CA LYS A 181 -31.68 14.63 -17.25
C LYS A 181 -32.53 15.77 -17.82
N SER A 182 -32.01 16.99 -17.88
CA SER A 182 -32.74 18.17 -18.37
C SER A 182 -32.52 18.47 -19.87
N LYS A 183 -31.40 18.03 -20.47
CA LYS A 183 -30.99 18.44 -21.84
C LYS A 183 -30.70 17.30 -22.83
N ALA A 184 -30.34 16.09 -22.38
CA ALA A 184 -30.08 14.96 -23.27
C ALA A 184 -30.03 13.62 -22.52
N GLN A 185 -30.99 12.73 -22.77
CA GLN A 185 -31.02 11.39 -22.17
C GLN A 185 -29.76 10.59 -22.54
N LEU A 186 -29.11 9.98 -21.53
CA LEU A 186 -28.04 9.01 -21.75
C LEU A 186 -28.62 7.76 -22.42
N ARG A 187 -27.99 7.33 -23.52
CA ARG A 187 -28.39 6.09 -24.19
C ARG A 187 -27.75 4.90 -23.50
N ALA A 188 -28.36 3.72 -23.59
CA ALA A 188 -27.81 2.48 -23.02
C ALA A 188 -26.40 2.11 -23.54
N ARG A 189 -25.97 2.70 -24.67
CA ARG A 189 -24.64 2.51 -25.26
C ARG A 189 -23.62 3.58 -24.85
N ASP A 190 -24.05 4.64 -24.18
CA ASP A 190 -23.14 5.67 -23.70
C ASP A 190 -22.32 5.07 -22.54
N SER A 191 -20.99 5.23 -22.60
CA SER A 191 -20.09 4.71 -21.58
C SER A 191 -19.04 5.75 -21.22
N VAL A 192 -18.60 5.71 -19.96
CA VAL A 192 -17.51 6.53 -19.45
C VAL A 192 -16.36 5.59 -19.09
N ARG A 193 -15.15 5.91 -19.57
CA ARG A 193 -13.93 5.16 -19.26
C ARG A 193 -13.04 6.04 -18.39
N VAL A 194 -12.52 5.45 -17.32
CA VAL A 194 -11.53 6.07 -16.44
C VAL A 194 -10.25 5.26 -16.54
N LEU A 195 -9.13 5.93 -16.79
CA LEU A 195 -7.84 5.30 -17.05
C LEU A 195 -6.76 5.99 -16.20
N ILE A 196 -5.83 5.20 -15.65
CA ILE A 196 -4.58 5.70 -15.08
C ILE A 196 -3.51 5.49 -16.15
N CYS A 197 -2.89 6.58 -16.60
CA CYS A 197 -2.06 6.59 -17.78
C CYS A 197 -0.59 6.70 -17.44
N ILE A 198 0.22 5.86 -18.10
CA ILE A 198 1.67 6.02 -18.13
C ILE A 198 1.99 6.96 -19.30
N GLU A 199 2.70 8.05 -19.03
CA GLU A 199 3.12 9.04 -20.04
C GLU A 199 1.98 9.63 -20.89
N SER A 200 0.75 9.63 -20.35
CA SER A 200 -0.46 10.05 -21.09
C SER A 200 -0.73 9.27 -22.39
N LEU A 201 -0.25 8.04 -22.51
CA LEU A 201 -0.40 7.24 -23.73
C LEU A 201 -1.77 6.54 -23.88
N CYS A 202 -2.76 6.85 -23.03
CA CYS A 202 -4.10 6.26 -23.08
C CYS A 202 -4.96 6.70 -24.28
N HIS A 203 -4.53 7.71 -25.04
CA HIS A 203 -5.29 8.27 -26.16
C HIS A 203 -5.51 7.29 -27.33
N ARG A 204 -4.77 6.19 -27.35
CA ARG A 204 -4.76 5.20 -28.45
C ARG A 204 -5.66 3.98 -28.22
N HIS A 205 -6.50 3.99 -27.18
CA HIS A 205 -7.28 2.82 -26.74
C HIS A 205 -8.78 3.06 -26.59
#